data_AF-A0A9E5WTX4-F1
#
_entry.id   AF-A0A9E5WTX4-F1
#
_cell.length_a   1.000
_cell.length_b   1.000
_cell.length_c   1.000
_cell.angle_alpha   90.00
_cell.angle_beta   90.00
_cell.angle_gamma   90.00
#
_symmetry.space_group_name_H-M   'P 1'
#
loop_
_entity.id
_entity.type
_entity.pdbx_description
1 polymer ?
#
loop_
_entity_poly.entity_id
_entity_poly.type
_entity_poly.pdbx_seq_one_letter_code
_entity_poly.pdbx_strand_id
1 'polypeptide(L)'
;KRVALIDRLLDTSAHVDYWAMKWADILRIKAEFPVKLWPNAAQAYHRWVWESIAQNKPYDQFARELLTSSGSNFRVGPVNFYRAIQNRTPEGIAAAVGLALMGTRIDFWPEQRRKGMAAFFSQVGYKPTSEWKEEIVFWDPLKATAVPGSVAPGQDAVAKSVAVTNQIPQTLPKPIKENGPLTAVFPDGTKVTIPPDRDPREVFADWLIRPENPWFTKAIVNRTWAWIMGRGIIHEPDDIREDNPPSIPELLAYLQQELVRNRYDLKSLKRLILTSTTYQLSPIPRKKTPEARACFANYLMRRVEAEVLADALNQITGTTDLYTSPFPSPSRTSRRACPRWRSPTAASPVPS
;
A
#
# COMPACT_ATOMS: atom_id res chain seq x y z
N LYS A 1 9.69 -28.92 -14.42
CA LYS A 1 8.43 -28.45 -15.04
C LYS A 1 7.69 -27.40 -14.18
N ARG A 2 7.28 -27.69 -12.93
CA ARG A 2 6.54 -26.72 -12.07
C ARG A 2 7.33 -25.46 -11.71
N VAL A 3 8.58 -25.60 -11.27
CA VAL A 3 9.44 -24.46 -10.90
C VAL A 3 9.59 -23.49 -12.08
N ALA A 4 9.94 -24.00 -13.26
CA ALA A 4 10.02 -23.17 -14.48
C ALA A 4 8.70 -22.49 -14.86
N LEU A 5 7.55 -23.13 -14.59
CA LEU A 5 6.24 -22.50 -14.78
C LEU A 5 6.03 -21.34 -13.80
N ILE A 6 6.37 -21.54 -12.53
CA ILE A 6 6.28 -20.49 -11.49
C ILE A 6 7.15 -19.31 -11.89
N ASP A 7 8.41 -19.55 -12.26
CA ASP A 7 9.35 -18.50 -12.66
C ASP A 7 8.79 -17.68 -13.83
N ARG A 8 8.33 -18.36 -14.88
CA ARG A 8 7.67 -17.71 -16.03
C ARG A 8 6.44 -16.90 -15.64
N LEU A 9 5.61 -17.39 -14.72
CA LEU A 9 4.40 -16.68 -14.29
C LEU A 9 4.75 -15.43 -13.47
N LEU A 10 5.75 -15.52 -12.60
CA LEU A 10 6.26 -14.39 -11.81
C LEU A 10 6.85 -13.27 -12.70
N ASP A 11 7.27 -13.59 -13.92
CA ASP A 11 7.82 -12.64 -14.90
C ASP A 11 6.77 -12.00 -15.83
N THR A 12 5.49 -12.40 -15.73
CA THR A 12 4.44 -11.87 -16.61
C THR A 12 3.87 -10.53 -16.12
N SER A 13 3.32 -9.72 -17.04
CA SER A 13 2.57 -8.51 -16.66
C SER A 13 1.33 -8.84 -15.81
N ALA A 14 0.71 -9.99 -16.04
CA ALA A 14 -0.43 -10.46 -15.24
C ALA A 14 -0.06 -10.67 -13.76
N HIS A 15 1.18 -11.02 -13.45
CA HIS A 15 1.68 -11.02 -12.07
C HIS A 15 1.62 -9.61 -11.49
N VAL A 16 2.15 -8.63 -12.22
CA VAL A 16 2.17 -7.23 -11.78
C VAL A 16 0.75 -6.73 -11.54
N ASP A 17 -0.16 -6.97 -12.49
CA ASP A 17 -1.57 -6.57 -12.39
C ASP A 17 -2.24 -7.16 -11.15
N TYR A 18 -2.11 -8.47 -10.93
CA TYR A 18 -2.72 -9.15 -9.78
C TYR A 18 -2.19 -8.65 -8.45
N TRP A 19 -0.87 -8.46 -8.34
CA TRP A 19 -0.26 -8.01 -7.09
C TRP A 19 -0.47 -6.51 -6.84
N ALA A 20 -0.57 -5.68 -7.89
CA ALA A 20 -0.96 -4.29 -7.76
C ALA A 20 -2.38 -4.17 -7.21
N MET A 21 -3.31 -5.00 -7.70
CA MET A 21 -4.68 -5.09 -7.16
C MET A 21 -4.68 -5.45 -5.67
N LYS A 22 -3.92 -6.48 -5.26
CA LYS A 22 -3.81 -6.86 -3.83
C LYS A 22 -3.29 -5.73 -2.95
N TRP A 23 -2.28 -5.01 -3.43
CA TRP A 23 -1.75 -3.84 -2.73
C TRP A 23 -2.74 -2.69 -2.68
N ALA A 24 -3.48 -2.48 -3.76
CA ALA A 24 -4.42 -1.39 -3.87
C ALA A 24 -5.62 -1.52 -2.91
N ASP A 25 -5.98 -2.75 -2.51
CA ASP A 25 -6.92 -2.98 -1.40
C ASP A 25 -6.37 -2.52 -0.06
N ILE A 26 -5.13 -2.90 0.28
CA ILE A 26 -4.46 -2.52 1.54
C ILE A 26 -4.25 -1.00 1.61
N LEU A 27 -3.84 -0.41 0.49
CA LEU A 27 -3.54 1.00 0.35
C LEU A 27 -4.78 1.86 0.06
N ARG A 28 -5.96 1.21 0.00
CA ARG A 28 -7.26 1.86 -0.19
C ARG A 28 -7.31 2.75 -1.43
N ILE A 29 -6.72 2.31 -2.54
CA ILE A 29 -6.71 3.06 -3.80
C ILE A 29 -8.10 2.99 -4.44
N LYS A 30 -8.98 3.91 -4.03
CA LYS A 30 -10.38 3.96 -4.48
C LYS A 30 -10.82 5.41 -4.66
N ALA A 31 -11.49 5.68 -5.78
CA ALA A 31 -12.09 6.98 -6.03
C ALA A 31 -13.45 7.18 -5.35
N GLU A 32 -14.05 6.09 -4.88
CA GLU A 32 -15.39 6.07 -4.32
C GLU A 32 -15.40 6.28 -2.79
N PHE A 33 -16.60 6.45 -2.24
CA PHE A 33 -16.81 6.45 -0.80
C PHE A 33 -16.27 5.14 -0.19
N PRO A 34 -15.59 5.17 0.96
CA PRO A 34 -15.38 6.33 1.84
C PRO A 34 -13.99 6.97 1.70
N VAL A 35 -13.20 6.63 0.67
CA VAL A 35 -11.84 7.16 0.47
C VAL A 35 -11.87 8.46 -0.32
N LYS A 36 -12.67 8.52 -1.39
CA LYS A 36 -12.89 9.70 -2.24
C LYS A 36 -11.62 10.30 -2.85
N LEU A 37 -10.66 9.47 -3.28
CA LEU A 37 -9.55 9.98 -4.09
C LEU A 37 -10.10 10.51 -5.42
N TRP A 38 -9.63 11.68 -5.87
CA TRP A 38 -9.96 12.13 -7.21
C TRP A 38 -9.36 11.17 -8.26
N PRO A 39 -10.00 10.90 -9.42
CA PRO A 39 -9.49 9.96 -10.41
C PRO A 39 -8.00 10.11 -10.72
N ASN A 40 -7.52 11.34 -10.93
CA ASN A 40 -6.10 11.60 -11.22
C ASN A 40 -5.18 11.13 -10.09
N ALA A 41 -5.58 11.37 -8.84
CA ALA A 41 -4.86 10.92 -7.65
C ALA A 41 -4.86 9.39 -7.53
N ALA A 42 -6.01 8.74 -7.73
CA ALA A 42 -6.11 7.29 -7.71
C ALA A 42 -5.27 6.64 -8.82
N GLN A 43 -5.24 7.24 -10.03
CA GLN A 43 -4.44 6.76 -11.16
C GLN A 43 -2.94 6.90 -10.88
N ALA A 44 -2.51 8.06 -10.39
CA ALA A 44 -1.11 8.30 -10.02
C ALA A 44 -0.66 7.32 -8.93
N TYR A 45 -1.52 7.05 -7.95
CA TYR A 45 -1.20 6.14 -6.86
C TYR A 45 -1.10 4.69 -7.35
N HIS A 46 -2.10 4.21 -8.08
CA HIS A 46 -2.07 2.86 -8.65
C HIS A 46 -0.85 2.69 -9.55
N ARG A 47 -0.58 3.66 -10.43
CA ARG A 47 0.55 3.61 -11.36
C ARG A 47 1.87 3.42 -10.62
N TRP A 48 2.11 4.17 -9.55
CA TRP A 48 3.32 4.00 -8.74
C TRP A 48 3.41 2.63 -8.06
N VAL A 49 2.29 2.08 -7.55
CA VAL A 49 2.26 0.73 -6.99
C VAL A 49 2.59 -0.31 -8.06
N TRP A 50 1.95 -0.22 -9.22
CA TRP A 50 2.17 -1.12 -10.34
C TRP A 50 3.62 -1.06 -10.82
N GLU A 51 4.19 0.13 -11.03
CA GLU A 51 5.58 0.33 -11.45
C GLU A 51 6.56 -0.22 -10.41
N SER A 52 6.28 -0.03 -9.12
CA SER A 52 7.11 -0.58 -8.03
C SER A 52 7.16 -2.10 -8.06
N ILE A 53 6.04 -2.77 -8.36
CA ILE A 53 5.98 -4.23 -8.47
C ILE A 53 6.65 -4.70 -9.77
N ALA A 54 6.42 -4.00 -10.88
CA ALA A 54 7.03 -4.33 -12.18
C ALA A 54 8.56 -4.29 -12.12
N GLN A 55 9.11 -3.32 -11.38
CA GLN A 55 10.56 -3.15 -11.18
C GLN A 55 11.13 -4.05 -10.08
N ASN A 56 10.29 -4.88 -9.45
CA ASN A 56 10.64 -5.69 -8.28
C ASN A 56 11.31 -4.85 -7.16
N LYS A 57 10.75 -3.69 -6.87
CA LYS A 57 11.26 -2.77 -5.83
C LYS A 57 11.34 -3.49 -4.47
N PRO A 58 12.49 -3.41 -3.78
CA PRO A 58 12.61 -3.89 -2.40
C PRO A 58 11.50 -3.32 -1.50
N TYR A 59 10.90 -4.16 -0.66
CA TYR A 59 9.73 -3.75 0.12
C TYR A 59 10.04 -2.68 1.18
N ASP A 60 11.23 -2.70 1.75
CA ASP A 60 11.75 -1.63 2.60
C ASP A 60 11.82 -0.28 1.87
N GLN A 61 12.31 -0.25 0.64
CA GLN A 61 12.30 0.94 -0.21
C GLN A 61 10.87 1.40 -0.53
N PHE A 62 9.98 0.46 -0.89
CA PHE A 62 8.57 0.75 -1.13
C PHE A 62 7.91 1.42 0.09
N ALA A 63 8.13 0.88 1.30
CA ALA A 63 7.59 1.41 2.54
C ALA A 63 8.19 2.78 2.89
N ARG A 64 9.51 2.96 2.72
CA ARG A 64 10.18 4.23 2.98
C ARG A 64 9.68 5.33 2.05
N GLU A 65 9.59 5.07 0.75
CA GLU A 65 9.04 6.01 -0.23
C GLU A 65 7.59 6.39 0.09
N LEU A 66 6.77 5.40 0.49
CA LEU A 66 5.39 5.64 0.90
C LEU A 66 5.29 6.64 2.07
N LEU A 67 6.08 6.39 3.13
CA LEU A 67 6.07 7.19 4.37
C LEU A 67 6.75 8.56 4.25
N THR A 68 7.72 8.72 3.36
CA THR A 68 8.51 9.97 3.27
C THR A 68 8.09 10.85 2.10
N SER A 69 7.13 10.38 1.29
CA SER A 69 6.66 11.09 0.10
C SER A 69 6.14 12.50 0.41
N SER A 70 6.49 13.45 -0.46
CA SER A 70 5.99 14.82 -0.46
C SER A 70 5.79 15.29 -1.90
N GLY A 71 4.77 16.11 -2.14
CA GLY A 71 4.43 16.64 -3.46
C GLY A 71 2.93 16.60 -3.76
N SER A 72 2.59 16.92 -5.01
CA SER A 72 1.21 16.90 -5.50
C SER A 72 0.66 15.48 -5.52
N ASN A 73 -0.56 15.31 -5.02
CA ASN A 73 -1.32 14.07 -5.12
C ASN A 73 -1.64 13.62 -6.55
N PHE A 74 -1.53 14.50 -7.55
CA PHE A 74 -1.72 14.14 -8.95
C PHE A 74 -0.42 13.80 -9.69
N ARG A 75 0.73 14.13 -9.11
CA ARG A 75 2.05 13.95 -9.76
C ARG A 75 2.95 12.96 -9.03
N VAL A 76 2.84 12.89 -7.70
CA VAL A 76 3.64 12.01 -6.84
C VAL A 76 2.73 10.91 -6.28
N GLY A 77 2.72 9.74 -6.93
CA GLY A 77 1.86 8.61 -6.57
C GLY A 77 1.78 8.29 -5.07
N PRO A 78 2.91 8.06 -4.35
CA PRO A 78 2.88 7.59 -2.96
C PRO A 78 2.27 8.59 -1.96
N VAL A 79 2.23 9.89 -2.25
CA VAL A 79 1.60 10.86 -1.31
C VAL A 79 0.11 10.60 -1.11
N ASN A 80 -0.51 9.85 -2.02
CA ASN A 80 -1.90 9.47 -1.91
C ASN A 80 -2.18 8.48 -0.76
N PHE A 81 -1.14 7.88 -0.16
CA PHE A 81 -1.27 7.18 1.11
C PHE A 81 -1.93 8.09 2.16
N TYR A 82 -1.42 9.31 2.33
CA TYR A 82 -1.97 10.30 3.25
C TYR A 82 -3.37 10.78 2.82
N ARG A 83 -3.58 10.94 1.52
CA ARG A 83 -4.86 11.40 0.95
C ARG A 83 -5.99 10.40 1.15
N ALA A 84 -5.67 9.11 1.09
CA ALA A 84 -6.63 8.01 1.24
C ALA A 84 -7.07 7.78 2.69
N ILE A 85 -6.34 8.35 3.66
CA ILE A 85 -6.70 8.29 5.08
C ILE A 85 -7.82 9.30 5.36
N GLN A 86 -8.90 8.81 5.96
CA GLN A 86 -10.06 9.64 6.34
C GLN A 86 -9.74 10.53 7.53
N ASN A 87 -9.22 9.92 8.61
CA ASN A 87 -8.78 10.66 9.78
C ASN A 87 -7.33 11.10 9.59
N ARG A 88 -7.13 12.34 9.13
CA ARG A 88 -5.80 12.90 8.87
C ARG A 88 -5.15 13.51 10.11
N THR A 89 -5.66 13.24 11.32
CA THR A 89 -4.91 13.55 12.54
C THR A 89 -3.66 12.68 12.64
N PRO A 90 -2.64 13.09 13.41
CA PRO A 90 -1.43 12.29 13.57
C PRO A 90 -1.71 10.86 14.08
N GLU A 91 -2.71 10.70 14.94
CA GLU A 91 -3.18 9.40 15.44
C GLU A 91 -3.84 8.57 14.34
N GLY A 92 -4.69 9.19 13.51
CA GLY A 92 -5.33 8.50 12.39
C GLY A 92 -4.33 8.06 11.32
N ILE A 93 -3.29 8.86 11.08
CA ILE A 93 -2.16 8.48 10.21
C ILE A 93 -1.38 7.32 10.83
N ALA A 94 -1.03 7.41 12.12
CA ALA A 94 -0.36 6.32 12.82
C ALA A 94 -1.16 5.02 12.74
N ALA A 95 -2.49 5.09 12.87
CA ALA A 95 -3.36 3.91 12.78
C ALA A 95 -3.33 3.27 11.39
N ALA A 96 -3.38 4.09 10.32
CA ALA A 96 -3.24 3.60 8.96
C ALA A 96 -1.87 2.95 8.70
N VAL A 97 -0.79 3.54 9.23
CA VAL A 97 0.58 2.99 9.13
C VAL A 97 0.70 1.67 9.89
N GLY A 98 0.15 1.60 11.10
CA GLY A 98 0.14 0.38 11.92
C GLY A 98 -0.57 -0.78 11.19
N LEU A 99 -1.73 -0.51 10.60
CA LEU A 99 -2.46 -1.51 9.84
C LEU A 99 -1.71 -1.93 8.57
N ALA A 100 -1.29 -0.97 7.75
CA ALA A 100 -0.70 -1.23 6.44
C ALA A 100 0.69 -1.87 6.52
N LEU A 101 1.57 -1.38 7.38
CA LEU A 101 2.99 -1.76 7.40
C LEU A 101 3.41 -2.60 8.61
N MET A 102 2.67 -2.55 9.71
CA MET A 102 2.97 -3.30 10.94
C MET A 102 2.01 -4.48 11.17
N GLY A 103 0.94 -4.58 10.37
CA GLY A 103 -0.05 -5.65 10.45
C GLY A 103 -0.80 -5.69 11.78
N THR A 104 -0.97 -4.53 12.43
CA THR A 104 -1.55 -4.45 13.78
C THR A 104 -2.53 -3.30 13.89
N ARG A 105 -3.61 -3.50 14.65
CA ARG A 105 -4.61 -2.48 14.95
C ARG A 105 -4.17 -1.72 16.20
N ILE A 106 -3.43 -0.64 16.01
CA ILE A 106 -2.85 0.11 17.13
C ILE A 106 -3.91 0.75 18.02
N ASP A 107 -5.18 0.85 17.60
CA ASP A 107 -6.28 1.41 18.40
C ASP A 107 -6.45 0.69 19.75
N PHE A 108 -6.07 -0.59 19.82
CA PHE A 108 -6.08 -1.39 21.05
C PHE A 108 -4.83 -1.22 21.91
N TRP A 109 -3.83 -0.44 21.46
CA TRP A 109 -2.63 -0.19 22.24
C TRP A 109 -2.87 0.85 23.35
N PRO A 110 -2.07 0.81 24.43
CA PRO A 110 -2.08 1.84 25.45
C PRO A 110 -1.95 3.25 24.83
N GLU A 111 -2.71 4.20 25.36
CA GLU A 111 -2.80 5.56 24.82
C GLU A 111 -1.43 6.23 24.68
N GLN A 112 -0.55 6.04 25.67
CA GLN A 112 0.80 6.61 25.66
C GLN A 112 1.63 6.10 24.47
N ARG A 113 1.49 4.81 24.11
CA ARG A 113 2.18 4.21 22.97
C ARG A 113 1.64 4.76 21.65
N ARG A 114 0.32 4.92 21.54
CA ARG A 114 -0.33 5.54 20.37
C ARG A 114 0.12 6.98 20.17
N LYS A 115 0.11 7.80 21.24
CA LYS A 115 0.57 9.19 21.21
C LYS A 115 2.06 9.31 20.84
N GLY A 116 2.89 8.41 21.37
CA GLY A 116 4.32 8.34 21.03
C GLY A 116 4.55 8.14 19.53
N MET A 117 3.83 7.18 18.93
CA MET A 117 3.88 6.92 17.48
C MET A 117 3.27 8.06 16.66
N ALA A 118 2.16 8.64 17.12
CA ALA A 118 1.49 9.75 16.43
C ALA A 118 2.40 10.99 16.29
N ALA A 119 3.32 11.22 17.23
CA ALA A 119 4.26 12.35 17.17
C ALA A 119 5.05 12.41 15.85
N PHE A 120 5.43 11.26 15.27
CA PHE A 120 6.16 11.20 13.99
C PHE A 120 5.35 11.69 12.78
N PHE A 121 4.03 11.80 12.91
CA PHE A 121 3.13 12.27 11.85
C PHE A 121 2.52 13.64 12.17
N SER A 122 3.00 14.30 13.23
CA SER A 122 2.48 15.59 13.71
C SER A 122 2.82 16.80 12.84
N GLN A 123 3.73 16.63 11.89
CA GLN A 123 4.23 17.65 10.97
C GLN A 123 3.87 17.32 9.51
N VAL A 124 2.77 16.59 9.27
CA VAL A 124 2.24 16.37 7.92
C VAL A 124 1.30 17.53 7.55
N GLY A 125 1.70 18.33 6.58
CA GLY A 125 0.94 19.47 6.06
C GLY A 125 0.21 19.15 4.76
N TYR A 126 -0.87 19.89 4.50
CA TYR A 126 -1.66 19.82 3.28
C TYR A 126 -1.90 21.23 2.74
N LYS A 127 -1.67 21.45 1.45
CA LYS A 127 -1.91 22.74 0.80
C LYS A 127 -2.67 22.54 -0.52
N PRO A 128 -3.79 23.25 -0.76
CA PRO A 128 -4.45 23.22 -2.06
C PRO A 128 -3.62 23.91 -3.14
N THR A 129 -3.83 23.52 -4.39
CA THR A 129 -3.28 24.23 -5.55
C THR A 129 -4.40 24.94 -6.33
N SER A 130 -4.04 25.62 -7.42
CA SER A 130 -5.02 26.17 -8.36
C SER A 130 -5.73 25.09 -9.18
N GLU A 131 -5.15 23.89 -9.30
CA GLU A 131 -5.79 22.77 -9.99
C GLU A 131 -6.87 22.16 -9.08
N TRP A 132 -8.10 22.10 -9.58
CA TRP A 132 -9.24 21.59 -8.82
C TRP A 132 -8.96 20.17 -8.29
N LYS A 133 -9.16 19.97 -6.96
CA LYS A 133 -8.94 18.72 -6.21
C LYS A 133 -7.49 18.25 -6.09
N GLU A 134 -6.53 19.02 -6.60
CA GLU A 134 -5.11 18.79 -6.35
C GLU A 134 -4.72 19.41 -4.99
N GLU A 135 -3.97 18.65 -4.21
CA GLU A 135 -3.39 19.08 -2.95
C GLU A 135 -1.95 18.56 -2.84
N ILE A 136 -1.07 19.41 -2.33
CA ILE A 136 0.31 19.08 -2.01
C ILE A 136 0.36 18.57 -0.57
N VAL A 137 0.91 17.37 -0.39
CA VAL A 137 1.29 16.84 0.93
C VAL A 137 2.77 17.14 1.14
N PHE A 138 3.14 17.70 2.28
CA PHE A 138 4.52 18.09 2.55
C PHE A 138 4.84 18.05 4.04
N TRP A 139 6.13 18.10 4.37
CA TRP A 139 6.60 18.26 5.74
C TRP A 139 6.40 19.71 6.18
N ASP A 140 5.57 19.93 7.21
CA ASP A 140 5.22 21.24 7.78
C ASP A 140 5.80 21.37 9.22
N PRO A 141 7.11 21.63 9.36
CA PRO A 141 7.77 21.73 10.66
C PRO A 141 7.21 22.88 11.52
N LEU A 142 6.70 23.93 10.88
CA LEU A 142 6.21 25.14 11.55
C LEU A 142 4.69 25.10 11.82
N LYS A 143 4.01 24.03 11.40
CA LYS A 143 2.53 23.92 11.45
C LYS A 143 1.86 25.16 10.84
N ALA A 144 2.44 25.67 9.76
CA ALA A 144 1.98 26.87 9.08
C ALA A 144 0.62 26.65 8.40
N THR A 145 0.26 25.40 8.12
CA THR A 145 -1.07 25.04 7.62
C THR A 145 -2.06 24.85 8.77
N ALA A 146 -2.76 25.91 9.14
CA ALA A 146 -3.93 25.80 10.00
C ALA A 146 -5.13 25.25 9.19
N VAL A 147 -5.69 24.13 9.67
CA VAL A 147 -6.96 23.46 9.28
C VAL A 147 -6.85 22.29 8.27
N PRO A 148 -7.13 21.05 8.73
CA PRO A 148 -7.53 19.91 7.91
C PRO A 148 -8.95 20.07 7.39
N GLY A 149 -9.16 19.81 6.09
CA GLY A 149 -10.48 19.48 5.55
C GLY A 149 -11.09 20.53 4.62
N SER A 150 -10.78 20.46 3.33
CA SER A 150 -11.60 21.10 2.30
C SER A 150 -12.85 20.24 2.00
N VAL A 151 -13.92 20.43 2.77
CA VAL A 151 -15.26 20.38 2.18
C VAL A 151 -15.46 21.73 1.49
N ALA A 152 -15.49 21.74 0.16
CA ALA A 152 -15.72 22.96 -0.61
C ALA A 152 -17.23 23.20 -0.78
N PRO A 153 -17.77 24.34 -0.32
CA PRO A 153 -18.94 24.93 -0.93
C PRO A 153 -18.50 26.02 -1.92
N GLY A 154 -18.82 25.82 -3.20
CA GLY A 154 -18.93 26.89 -4.20
C GLY A 154 -17.62 27.58 -4.61
N GLN A 155 -17.63 28.18 -5.79
CA GLN A 155 -16.47 28.83 -6.41
C GLN A 155 -16.01 30.12 -5.69
N ASP A 156 -16.69 30.57 -4.64
CA ASP A 156 -16.41 31.84 -3.97
C ASP A 156 -15.19 31.80 -3.04
N ALA A 157 -14.72 30.62 -2.63
CA ALA A 157 -13.54 30.50 -1.76
C ALA A 157 -12.20 30.65 -2.51
N VAL A 158 -12.17 30.34 -3.81
CA VAL A 158 -10.94 30.45 -4.64
C VAL A 158 -10.70 31.91 -5.06
N ALA A 159 -11.76 32.71 -5.22
CA ALA A 159 -11.62 34.13 -5.53
C ALA A 159 -11.01 34.94 -4.36
N LYS A 160 -11.26 34.53 -3.11
CA LYS A 160 -10.69 35.22 -1.93
C LYS A 160 -9.21 34.95 -1.69
N SER A 161 -8.65 33.83 -2.18
CA SER A 161 -7.22 33.54 -2.00
C SER A 161 -6.33 34.18 -3.07
N VAL A 162 -6.86 34.51 -4.25
CA VAL A 162 -6.09 35.16 -5.33
C VAL A 162 -6.17 36.70 -5.25
N ALA A 163 -7.25 37.28 -4.71
CA ALA A 163 -7.41 38.74 -4.64
C ALA A 163 -6.53 39.45 -3.59
N VAL A 164 -5.87 38.73 -2.68
CA VAL A 164 -5.04 39.33 -1.60
C VAL A 164 -3.55 39.47 -2.00
N THR A 165 -3.18 39.35 -3.27
CA THR A 165 -1.74 39.29 -3.65
C THR A 165 -1.14 40.58 -4.21
N ASN A 166 -1.87 41.71 -4.25
CA ASN A 166 -1.28 43.01 -4.62
C ASN A 166 -1.22 44.03 -3.46
N GLN A 167 -1.44 43.62 -2.22
CA GLN A 167 -1.19 44.46 -1.06
C GLN A 167 -0.13 43.81 -0.17
N ILE A 168 1.01 44.49 -0.02
CA ILE A 168 2.03 44.15 0.97
C ILE A 168 1.37 44.33 2.35
N PRO A 169 1.29 43.29 3.20
CA PRO A 169 0.76 43.44 4.55
C PRO A 169 1.60 44.48 5.31
N GLN A 170 0.97 45.58 5.75
CA GLN A 170 1.63 46.64 6.52
C GLN A 170 2.00 46.22 7.96
N THR A 171 1.64 45.00 8.36
CA THR A 171 2.05 44.40 9.63
C THR A 171 2.86 43.15 9.36
N LEU A 172 4.09 43.14 9.86
CA LEU A 172 4.90 41.92 9.90
C LEU A 172 4.08 40.86 10.64
N PRO A 173 3.80 39.69 10.04
CA PRO A 173 3.21 38.59 10.79
C PRO A 173 4.09 38.34 12.01
N LYS A 174 3.46 38.12 13.18
CA LYS A 174 4.17 37.73 14.40
C LYS A 174 5.20 36.66 14.04
N PRO A 175 6.45 36.71 14.55
CA PRO A 175 7.47 35.75 14.18
C PRO A 175 6.90 34.35 14.31
N ILE A 176 6.97 33.57 13.23
CA ILE A 176 6.61 32.17 13.28
C ILE A 176 7.48 31.56 14.38
N LYS A 177 6.87 30.93 15.38
CA LYS A 177 7.63 30.27 16.44
C LYS A 177 8.65 29.33 15.79
N GLU A 178 9.90 29.43 16.19
CA GLU A 178 10.95 28.52 15.73
C GLU A 178 10.50 27.07 15.97
N ASN A 179 10.74 26.19 14.99
CA ASN A 179 10.53 24.76 15.19
C ASN A 179 11.54 24.30 16.25
N GLY A 180 11.05 23.83 17.40
CA GLY A 180 11.89 23.23 18.42
C GLY A 180 12.17 21.75 18.12
N PRO A 181 13.14 21.13 18.82
CA PRO A 181 13.32 19.69 18.73
C PRO A 181 12.05 18.95 19.14
N LEU A 182 11.70 17.91 18.39
CA LEU A 182 10.51 17.08 18.63
C LEU A 182 10.91 15.81 19.39
N THR A 183 10.32 15.61 20.58
CA THR A 183 10.46 14.35 21.31
C THR A 183 9.36 13.39 20.87
N ALA A 184 9.75 12.20 20.42
CA ALA A 184 8.84 11.12 20.02
C ALA A 184 9.25 9.80 20.69
N VAL A 185 8.33 8.84 20.70
CA VAL A 185 8.57 7.51 21.27
C VAL A 185 8.15 6.46 20.25
N PHE A 186 9.08 5.62 19.85
CA PHE A 186 8.80 4.51 18.95
C PHE A 186 7.82 3.52 19.60
N PRO A 187 7.09 2.74 18.78
CA PRO A 187 6.24 1.67 19.29
C PRO A 187 6.93 0.65 20.21
N ASP A 188 8.25 0.46 20.13
CA ASP A 188 9.00 -0.42 21.05
C ASP A 188 9.34 0.23 22.41
N GLY A 189 8.97 1.50 22.62
CA GLY A 189 9.24 2.27 23.82
C GLY A 189 10.52 3.11 23.77
N THR A 190 11.33 2.96 22.72
CA THR A 190 12.56 3.74 22.53
C THR A 190 12.24 5.22 22.32
N LYS A 191 12.85 6.09 23.12
CA LYS A 191 12.67 7.55 23.00
C LYS A 191 13.67 8.12 21.99
N VAL A 192 13.24 9.12 21.23
CA VAL A 192 14.10 9.85 20.29
C VAL A 192 13.80 11.33 20.33
N THR A 193 14.84 12.14 20.25
CA THR A 193 14.75 13.59 20.05
C THR A 193 15.14 13.89 18.61
N ILE A 194 14.23 14.47 17.86
CA ILE A 194 14.35 14.76 16.44
C ILE A 194 14.72 16.23 16.29
N PRO A 195 15.82 16.57 15.58
CA PRO A 195 16.22 17.95 15.40
C PRO A 195 15.21 18.68 14.48
N PRO A 196 15.09 20.01 14.61
CA PRO A 196 14.03 20.78 13.94
C PRO A 196 14.15 20.85 12.40
N ASP A 197 15.31 20.49 11.87
CA ASP A 197 15.65 20.43 10.45
C ASP A 197 15.48 19.03 9.84
N ARG A 198 14.92 18.06 10.58
CA ARG A 198 14.69 16.69 10.12
C ARG A 198 13.22 16.30 10.13
N ASP A 199 12.76 15.72 9.03
CA ASP A 199 11.39 15.20 8.92
C ASP A 199 11.20 13.99 9.86
N PRO A 200 10.27 14.06 10.83
CA PRO A 200 9.99 12.95 11.73
C PRO A 200 9.57 11.66 11.01
N ARG A 201 8.99 11.76 9.81
CA ARG A 201 8.59 10.58 9.01
C ARG A 201 9.79 9.78 8.53
N GLU A 202 10.89 10.44 8.20
CA GLU A 202 12.13 9.76 7.82
C GLU A 202 12.71 8.99 9.01
N VAL A 203 12.74 9.61 10.19
CA VAL A 203 13.17 8.96 11.44
C VAL A 203 12.33 7.73 11.74
N PHE A 204 11.01 7.82 11.54
CA PHE A 204 10.11 6.69 11.73
C PHE A 204 10.32 5.60 10.68
N ALA A 205 10.46 5.96 9.40
CA ALA A 205 10.68 5.00 8.33
C ALA A 205 12.01 4.24 8.53
N ASP A 206 13.09 4.95 8.86
CA ASP A 206 14.42 4.37 9.12
C ASP A 206 14.42 3.44 10.35
N TRP A 207 13.51 3.63 11.31
CA TRP A 207 13.28 2.70 12.42
C TRP A 207 12.42 1.49 12.01
N LEU A 208 11.37 1.73 11.22
CA LEU A 208 10.41 0.71 10.84
C LEU A 208 11.05 -0.36 9.97
N ILE A 209 11.87 0.03 9.01
CA ILE A 209 12.46 -0.88 8.00
C ILE A 209 13.69 -1.65 8.50
N ARG A 210 14.06 -1.50 9.78
CA ARG A 210 15.19 -2.24 10.35
C ARG A 210 14.89 -3.75 10.35
N PRO A 211 15.89 -4.60 10.03
CA PRO A 211 15.71 -6.05 10.08
C PRO A 211 15.20 -6.59 11.42
N GLU A 212 15.56 -5.93 12.52
CA GLU A 212 15.21 -6.31 13.89
C GLU A 212 13.82 -5.82 14.31
N ASN A 213 13.14 -5.03 13.48
CA ASN A 213 11.82 -4.50 13.81
C ASN A 213 10.80 -5.65 13.95
N PRO A 214 10.09 -5.77 15.10
CA PRO A 214 9.29 -6.95 15.39
C PRO A 214 7.95 -7.00 14.63
N TRP A 215 7.60 -5.95 13.88
CA TRP A 215 6.37 -5.83 13.12
C TRP A 215 6.58 -5.88 11.60
N PHE A 216 7.53 -5.10 11.08
CA PHE A 216 7.61 -4.81 9.64
C PHE A 216 7.74 -6.06 8.76
N THR A 217 8.79 -6.84 8.98
CA THR A 217 9.05 -8.09 8.22
C THR A 217 7.97 -9.13 8.49
N LYS A 218 7.54 -9.25 9.76
CA LYS A 218 6.49 -10.19 10.19
C LYS A 218 5.17 -9.95 9.46
N ALA A 219 4.75 -8.70 9.37
CA ALA A 219 3.48 -8.30 8.76
C ALA A 219 3.44 -8.66 7.28
N ILE A 220 4.46 -8.27 6.51
CA ILE A 220 4.46 -8.54 5.06
C ILE A 220 4.64 -10.01 4.72
N VAL A 221 5.42 -10.76 5.52
CA VAL A 221 5.54 -12.21 5.36
C VAL A 221 4.21 -12.89 5.61
N ASN A 222 3.55 -12.58 6.72
CA ASN A 222 2.25 -13.17 7.07
C ASN A 222 1.18 -12.81 6.03
N ARG A 223 1.18 -11.57 5.55
CA ARG A 223 0.24 -11.09 4.51
C ARG A 223 0.48 -11.76 3.16
N THR A 224 1.72 -11.86 2.73
CA THR A 224 2.09 -12.55 1.47
C THR A 224 1.71 -14.02 1.53
N TRP A 225 1.99 -14.67 2.66
CA TRP A 225 1.56 -16.04 2.92
C TRP A 225 0.03 -16.16 2.84
N ALA A 226 -0.71 -15.28 3.52
CA ALA A 226 -2.16 -15.31 3.54
C ALA A 226 -2.78 -15.13 2.14
N TRP A 227 -2.26 -14.22 1.33
CA TRP A 227 -2.73 -14.01 -0.04
C TRP A 227 -2.53 -15.24 -0.94
N ILE A 228 -1.45 -16.01 -0.72
CA ILE A 228 -1.15 -17.20 -1.50
C ILE A 228 -1.90 -18.44 -0.96
N MET A 229 -1.87 -18.63 0.36
CA MET A 229 -2.36 -19.84 1.04
C MET A 229 -3.82 -19.73 1.51
N GLY A 230 -4.43 -18.55 1.40
CA GLY A 230 -5.81 -18.28 1.83
C GLY A 230 -6.01 -18.11 3.34
N ARG A 231 -4.95 -18.30 4.14
CA ARG A 231 -4.92 -18.06 5.59
C ARG A 231 -3.51 -17.66 6.01
N GLY A 232 -3.38 -16.66 6.87
CA GLY A 232 -2.10 -16.30 7.48
C GLY A 232 -1.58 -17.37 8.45
N ILE A 233 -0.27 -17.35 8.71
CA ILE A 233 0.36 -18.12 9.79
C ILE A 233 -0.15 -17.58 11.13
N ILE A 234 -0.25 -16.24 11.24
CA ILE A 234 -1.11 -15.55 12.20
C ILE A 234 -2.46 -15.34 11.51
N HIS A 235 -3.53 -15.90 12.08
CA HIS A 235 -4.87 -15.79 11.51
C HIS A 235 -5.47 -14.42 11.80
N GLU A 236 -6.27 -13.92 10.85
CA GLU A 236 -6.43 -12.50 10.56
C GLU A 236 -5.08 -11.84 10.21
N PRO A 237 -4.73 -11.74 8.91
CA PRO A 237 -3.40 -11.32 8.47
C PRO A 237 -2.93 -9.96 8.96
N ASP A 238 -3.88 -9.08 9.30
CA ASP A 238 -3.66 -7.70 9.76
C ASP A 238 -3.99 -7.50 11.26
N ASP A 239 -4.03 -8.58 12.04
CA ASP A 239 -4.34 -8.56 13.49
C ASP A 239 -3.22 -9.20 14.32
N ILE A 240 -1.98 -8.76 14.09
CA ILE A 240 -0.80 -9.20 14.85
C ILE A 240 -0.86 -8.60 16.26
N ARG A 241 -1.01 -9.48 17.25
CA ARG A 241 -1.09 -9.16 18.67
C ARG A 241 -0.35 -10.22 19.50
N GLU A 242 0.00 -9.89 20.73
CA GLU A 242 0.69 -10.83 21.63
C GLU A 242 -0.19 -12.04 21.99
N ASP A 243 -1.51 -11.85 22.07
CA ASP A 243 -2.52 -12.87 22.33
C ASP A 243 -3.00 -13.62 21.08
N ASN A 244 -2.47 -13.27 19.90
CA ASN A 244 -2.73 -13.95 18.63
C ASN A 244 -1.41 -14.51 18.04
N PRO A 245 -0.84 -15.56 18.65
CA PRO A 245 0.46 -16.08 18.23
C PRO A 245 0.38 -16.80 16.88
N PRO A 246 1.52 -16.89 16.14
CA PRO A 246 1.59 -17.68 14.92
C PRO A 246 1.30 -19.16 15.17
N SER A 247 0.53 -19.79 14.28
CA SER A 247 0.24 -21.22 14.37
C SER A 247 1.49 -22.10 14.20
N ILE A 248 2.51 -21.59 13.47
CA ILE A 248 3.82 -22.23 13.30
C ILE A 248 4.91 -21.15 13.44
N PRO A 249 5.38 -20.85 14.66
CA PRO A 249 6.35 -19.78 14.92
C PRO A 249 7.66 -19.94 14.13
N GLU A 250 8.16 -21.17 14.01
CA GLU A 250 9.44 -21.49 13.34
C GLU A 250 9.39 -21.19 11.84
N LEU A 251 8.24 -21.49 11.21
CA LEU A 251 8.00 -21.18 9.80
C LEU A 251 7.98 -19.67 9.56
N LEU A 252 7.28 -18.93 10.41
CA LEU A 252 7.22 -17.47 10.29
C LEU A 252 8.60 -16.85 10.52
N ALA A 253 9.37 -17.35 11.48
CA ALA A 253 10.74 -16.91 11.73
C ALA A 253 11.66 -17.18 10.51
N TYR A 254 11.58 -18.39 9.93
CA TYR A 254 12.34 -18.76 8.74
C TYR A 254 12.04 -17.84 7.54
N LEU A 255 10.75 -17.59 7.26
CA LEU A 255 10.36 -16.73 6.14
C LEU A 255 10.78 -15.26 6.35
N GLN A 256 10.77 -14.76 7.58
CA GLN A 256 11.30 -13.44 7.90
C GLN A 256 12.80 -13.35 7.63
N GLN A 257 13.58 -14.35 8.06
CA GLN A 257 15.01 -14.40 7.80
C GLN A 257 15.32 -14.45 6.30
N GLU A 258 14.58 -15.26 5.54
CA GLU A 258 14.74 -15.34 4.09
C GLU A 258 14.40 -14.01 3.39
N LEU A 259 13.36 -13.29 3.84
CA LEU A 259 13.04 -11.99 3.27
C LEU A 259 14.13 -10.95 3.55
N VAL A 260 14.66 -10.90 4.78
CA VAL A 260 15.76 -10.00 5.14
C VAL A 260 17.04 -10.35 4.36
N ARG A 261 17.39 -11.65 4.28
CA ARG A 261 18.56 -12.14 3.53
C ARG A 261 18.50 -11.75 2.05
N ASN A 262 17.31 -11.81 1.46
CA ASN A 262 17.06 -11.44 0.07
C ASN A 262 16.75 -9.94 -0.11
N ARG A 263 17.14 -9.07 0.84
CA ARG A 263 16.99 -7.61 0.76
C ARG A 263 15.55 -7.19 0.43
N TYR A 264 14.60 -7.77 1.15
CA TYR A 264 13.17 -7.45 1.03
C TYR A 264 12.56 -7.69 -0.37
N ASP A 265 13.12 -8.61 -1.16
CA ASP A 265 12.56 -9.05 -2.44
C ASP A 265 11.30 -9.94 -2.24
N LEU A 266 10.12 -9.34 -2.46
CA LEU A 266 8.85 -10.04 -2.35
C LEU A 266 8.63 -11.07 -3.45
N LYS A 267 9.23 -10.92 -4.63
CA LYS A 267 9.13 -11.91 -5.71
C LYS A 267 9.88 -13.18 -5.34
N SER A 268 11.04 -13.05 -4.72
CA SER A 268 11.79 -14.17 -4.14
C SER A 268 11.01 -14.87 -3.02
N LEU A 269 10.37 -14.12 -2.11
CA LEU A 269 9.50 -14.70 -1.08
C LEU A 269 8.32 -15.48 -1.68
N LYS A 270 7.62 -14.89 -2.67
CA LYS A 270 6.51 -15.57 -3.38
C LYS A 270 7.01 -16.86 -4.02
N ARG A 271 8.16 -16.84 -4.69
CA ARG A 271 8.77 -18.01 -5.31
C ARG A 271 9.06 -19.11 -4.28
N LEU A 272 9.62 -18.74 -3.12
CA LEU A 272 9.89 -19.68 -2.03
C LEU A 272 8.61 -20.37 -1.54
N ILE A 273 7.53 -19.61 -1.34
CA ILE A 273 6.24 -20.16 -0.91
C ILE A 273 5.66 -21.08 -2.00
N LEU A 274 5.60 -20.63 -3.26
CA LEU A 274 5.00 -21.35 -4.37
C LEU A 274 5.76 -22.64 -4.75
N THR A 275 7.05 -22.71 -4.43
CA THR A 275 7.87 -23.92 -4.67
C THR A 275 7.89 -24.87 -3.48
N SER A 276 7.33 -24.48 -2.32
CA SER A 276 7.27 -25.32 -1.12
C SER A 276 6.40 -26.57 -1.30
N THR A 277 6.69 -27.61 -0.52
CA THR A 277 5.83 -28.81 -0.41
C THR A 277 4.44 -28.43 0.08
N THR A 278 4.34 -27.52 1.05
CA THR A 278 3.07 -27.08 1.66
C THR A 278 2.11 -26.49 0.63
N TYR A 279 2.59 -25.63 -0.28
CA TYR A 279 1.76 -25.09 -1.37
C TYR A 279 1.32 -26.18 -2.36
N GLN A 280 2.14 -27.21 -2.56
CA GLN A 280 1.91 -28.29 -3.53
C GLN A 280 1.13 -29.48 -2.97
N LEU A 281 0.64 -29.42 -1.72
CA LEU A 281 -0.17 -30.48 -1.14
C LEU A 281 -1.51 -30.64 -1.89
N SER A 282 -2.10 -31.83 -1.79
CA SER A 282 -3.46 -32.08 -2.28
C SER A 282 -4.48 -31.26 -1.47
N PRO A 283 -5.58 -30.78 -2.08
CA PRO A 283 -6.70 -30.19 -1.34
C PRO A 283 -7.54 -31.22 -0.58
N ILE A 284 -7.28 -32.52 -0.73
CA ILE A 284 -8.03 -33.59 -0.07
C ILE A 284 -7.43 -33.80 1.33
N PRO A 285 -8.14 -33.43 2.42
CA PRO A 285 -7.60 -33.53 3.76
C PRO A 285 -7.59 -34.99 4.23
N ARG A 286 -6.47 -35.43 4.82
CA ARG A 286 -6.40 -36.72 5.55
C ARG A 286 -7.11 -36.65 6.90
N LYS A 287 -7.08 -35.48 7.54
CA LYS A 287 -7.76 -35.16 8.80
C LYS A 287 -8.41 -33.79 8.69
N LYS A 288 -9.67 -33.65 9.11
CA LYS A 288 -10.45 -32.41 9.07
C LYS A 288 -10.54 -31.77 10.46
N THR A 289 -9.39 -31.43 11.05
CA THR A 289 -9.36 -30.75 12.37
C THR A 289 -8.93 -29.29 12.22
N PRO A 290 -9.32 -28.39 13.15
CA PRO A 290 -8.89 -27.00 13.16
C PRO A 290 -7.36 -26.83 13.15
N GLU A 291 -6.65 -27.70 13.85
CA GLU A 291 -5.18 -27.69 13.96
C GLU A 291 -4.54 -28.08 12.62
N ALA A 292 -5.07 -29.10 11.95
CA ALA A 292 -4.59 -29.50 10.63
C ALA A 292 -4.77 -28.37 9.60
N ARG A 293 -5.86 -27.60 9.71
CA ARG A 293 -6.10 -26.39 8.90
C ARG A 293 -5.14 -25.26 9.27
N ALA A 294 -4.94 -25.00 10.57
CA ALA A 294 -4.04 -23.96 11.07
C ALA A 294 -2.57 -24.22 10.70
N CYS A 295 -2.18 -25.50 10.61
CA CYS A 295 -0.84 -25.93 10.26
C CYS A 295 -0.66 -26.27 8.76
N PHE A 296 -1.63 -25.91 7.90
CA PHE A 296 -1.54 -26.09 6.44
C PHE A 296 -1.26 -27.54 6.00
N ALA A 297 -1.88 -28.52 6.66
CA ALA A 297 -1.69 -29.96 6.38
C ALA A 297 -2.24 -30.42 5.02
N ASN A 298 -2.90 -29.54 4.27
CA ASN A 298 -3.41 -29.72 2.92
C ASN A 298 -3.57 -28.34 2.25
N TYR A 299 -3.72 -28.32 0.92
CA TYR A 299 -3.99 -27.08 0.20
C TYR A 299 -5.41 -26.58 0.51
N LEU A 300 -5.52 -25.35 1.01
CA LEU A 300 -6.82 -24.76 1.32
C LEU A 300 -7.48 -24.25 0.04
N MET A 301 -8.61 -24.86 -0.33
CA MET A 301 -9.43 -24.34 -1.43
C MET A 301 -9.93 -22.94 -1.09
N ARG A 302 -9.80 -22.04 -2.07
CA ARG A 302 -10.17 -20.63 -1.95
C ARG A 302 -11.06 -20.24 -3.12
N ARG A 303 -11.93 -19.26 -2.88
CA ARG A 303 -12.68 -18.62 -3.96
C ARG A 303 -11.71 -17.85 -4.84
N VAL A 304 -11.96 -17.90 -6.14
CA VAL A 304 -11.30 -17.02 -7.10
C VAL A 304 -11.85 -15.61 -6.90
N GLU A 305 -10.98 -14.61 -6.91
CA GLU A 305 -11.38 -13.21 -6.85
C GLU A 305 -12.27 -12.85 -8.05
N ALA A 306 -13.26 -11.97 -7.84
CA ALA A 306 -14.26 -11.65 -8.85
C ALA A 306 -13.63 -11.11 -10.14
N GLU A 307 -12.57 -10.32 -9.99
CA GLU A 307 -11.77 -9.73 -11.05
C GLU A 307 -11.08 -10.80 -11.91
N VAL A 308 -10.46 -11.79 -11.26
CA VAL A 308 -9.80 -12.91 -11.94
C VAL A 308 -10.82 -13.78 -12.66
N LEU A 309 -11.98 -14.02 -12.04
CA LEU A 309 -13.06 -14.77 -12.66
C LEU A 309 -13.63 -14.04 -13.88
N ALA A 310 -13.85 -12.73 -13.79
CA ALA A 310 -14.32 -11.90 -14.91
C ALA A 310 -13.30 -11.89 -16.06
N ASP A 311 -12.01 -11.72 -15.77
CA ASP A 311 -10.95 -11.78 -16.78
C ASP A 311 -10.86 -13.17 -17.44
N ALA A 312 -10.99 -14.25 -16.67
CA ALA A 312 -11.01 -15.61 -17.20
C ALA A 312 -12.22 -15.85 -18.11
N LEU A 313 -13.40 -15.40 -17.70
CA LEU A 313 -14.62 -15.51 -18.51
C LEU A 313 -14.46 -14.75 -19.84
N ASN A 314 -14.03 -13.48 -19.79
CA ASN A 314 -13.75 -12.69 -20.98
C ASN A 314 -12.73 -13.35 -21.92
N GLN A 315 -11.67 -13.95 -21.35
CA GLN A 315 -10.66 -14.65 -22.14
C GLN A 315 -11.23 -15.89 -22.84
N ILE A 316 -12.11 -16.64 -22.18
CA ILE A 316 -12.72 -17.87 -22.73
C ILE A 316 -13.76 -17.55 -23.79
N THR A 317 -14.61 -16.56 -23.53
CA THR A 317 -15.71 -16.17 -24.44
C THR A 317 -15.24 -15.27 -25.57
N GLY A 318 -14.03 -14.73 -25.50
CA GLY A 318 -13.54 -13.69 -26.41
C GLY A 318 -14.27 -12.35 -26.24
N THR A 319 -15.08 -12.19 -25.18
CA THR A 319 -15.75 -10.94 -24.87
C THR A 319 -14.80 -9.99 -24.17
N THR A 320 -15.21 -8.73 -24.12
CA THR A 320 -14.59 -7.72 -23.26
C THR A 320 -15.69 -7.07 -22.46
N ASP A 321 -15.50 -6.91 -21.16
CA ASP A 321 -16.37 -6.02 -20.41
C ASP A 321 -16.27 -4.59 -20.98
N LEU A 322 -17.41 -4.03 -21.37
CA LEU A 322 -17.55 -2.60 -21.72
C LEU A 322 -17.44 -1.69 -20.49
N TYR A 323 -17.18 -2.24 -19.30
CA TYR A 323 -17.05 -1.48 -18.07
C TYR A 323 -15.80 -0.59 -18.11
N THR A 324 -15.96 0.57 -18.73
CA THR A 324 -15.09 1.72 -18.55
C THR A 324 -15.58 2.40 -17.29
N SER A 325 -14.96 2.09 -16.14
CA SER A 325 -15.05 3.05 -15.05
C SER A 325 -14.20 4.26 -15.45
N PRO A 326 -14.74 5.49 -15.45
CA PRO A 326 -13.92 6.69 -15.57
C PRO A 326 -12.94 6.85 -14.38
N PHE A 327 -13.05 5.97 -13.39
CA PHE A 327 -12.17 5.86 -12.23
C PHE A 327 -11.30 4.59 -12.37
N PRO A 328 -10.00 4.65 -12.07
CA PRO A 328 -9.22 3.42 -11.90
C PRO A 328 -9.81 2.66 -10.70
N SER A 329 -10.55 1.60 -10.99
CA SER A 329 -10.72 0.56 -9.99
C SER A 329 -9.33 -0.03 -9.75
N PRO A 330 -8.96 -0.36 -8.50
CA PRO A 330 -7.69 -1.02 -8.19
C PRO A 330 -7.46 -2.32 -9.01
N SER A 331 -8.49 -2.82 -9.67
CA SER A 331 -8.50 -4.04 -10.46
C SER A 331 -8.13 -3.90 -11.95
N ARG A 332 -7.97 -2.70 -12.53
CA ARG A 332 -7.69 -2.63 -13.97
C ARG A 332 -7.04 -1.32 -14.42
N THR A 333 -5.72 -1.28 -14.35
CA THR A 333 -4.92 -0.22 -14.97
C THR A 333 -4.08 -0.86 -16.07
N SER A 334 -4.34 -0.47 -17.31
CA SER A 334 -3.66 -0.87 -18.55
C SER A 334 -4.06 -2.21 -19.19
N ARG A 335 -5.14 -2.17 -19.98
CA ARG A 335 -5.12 -2.78 -21.31
C ARG A 335 -5.65 -1.79 -22.33
N ARG A 336 -4.84 -0.77 -22.65
CA ARG A 336 -4.89 -0.23 -24.02
C ARG A 336 -4.37 -1.36 -24.90
N ALA A 337 -5.29 -1.91 -25.72
CA ALA A 337 -5.06 -2.78 -26.86
C ALA A 337 -3.65 -3.40 -26.96
N CYS A 338 -3.52 -4.66 -26.52
CA CYS A 338 -2.40 -5.48 -26.98
C CYS A 338 -2.56 -5.62 -28.51
N PRO A 339 -1.55 -5.32 -29.35
CA PRO A 339 -1.67 -5.50 -30.79
C PRO A 339 -1.91 -6.98 -31.05
N ARG A 340 -3.04 -7.25 -31.70
CA ARG A 340 -3.43 -8.54 -32.27
C ARG A 340 -2.20 -9.25 -32.83
N TRP A 341 -1.88 -10.44 -32.32
CA TRP A 341 -1.04 -11.40 -33.02
C TRP A 341 -1.70 -11.67 -34.39
N ARG A 342 -1.21 -11.04 -35.46
CA ARG A 342 -1.50 -11.47 -36.83
C ARG A 342 -0.50 -12.57 -37.15
N SER A 343 -0.98 -13.80 -37.24
CA SER A 343 -0.26 -14.86 -37.94
C SER A 343 -0.05 -14.44 -39.41
N PRO A 344 1.12 -14.69 -40.02
CA PRO A 344 1.32 -14.41 -41.43
C PRO A 344 0.57 -15.44 -42.29
N THR A 345 -0.22 -14.92 -43.24
CA THR A 345 -0.53 -15.53 -44.55
C THR A 345 -1.11 -16.94 -44.57
N ALA A 346 -2.44 -17.02 -44.63
CA ALA A 346 -3.11 -18.02 -45.47
C ALA A 346 -3.52 -17.31 -46.76
N ALA A 347 -3.09 -17.87 -47.89
CA ALA A 347 -3.27 -17.34 -49.23
C ALA A 347 -4.75 -17.19 -49.61
N SER A 348 -5.04 -16.13 -50.37
CA SER A 348 -6.33 -15.89 -51.02
C SER A 348 -6.67 -16.95 -52.06
N PRO A 349 -7.94 -17.37 -52.21
CA PRO A 349 -8.43 -17.90 -53.47
C PRO A 349 -8.95 -16.76 -54.35
N VAL A 350 -8.42 -16.68 -55.56
CA VAL A 350 -8.94 -15.87 -56.67
C VAL A 350 -10.26 -16.50 -57.15
N PRO A 351 -11.33 -15.73 -57.40
CA PRO A 351 -12.45 -16.18 -58.21
C PRO A 351 -12.33 -15.65 -59.64
N SER A 352 -12.45 -16.59 -60.59
CA SER A 352 -12.78 -16.49 -62.02
C SER A 352 -11.87 -15.68 -62.94
#